data_AF-A0A9P9NRW1-F1
#
_entry.id   AF-A0A9P9NRW1-F1
#
_cell.length_a   1.000
_cell.length_b   1.000
_cell.length_c   1.000
_cell.angle_alpha   90.00
_cell.angle_beta   90.00
_cell.angle_gamma   90.00
#
_symmetry.space_group_name_H-M   'P 1'
#
loop_
_entity.id
_entity.type
_entity.pdbx_description
1 polymer ?
#
loop_
_entity_poly.entity_id
_entity_poly.type
_entity_poly.pdbx_seq_one_letter_code
_entity_poly.pdbx_strand_id
1 'polypeptide(L)'
;MAESSKKRTLDAFFKPPPKKVKVSDAEGSSTKVQESELEEDVEYSNHLTYPFPIPHFKTSITTHLSSLPSTGGKTVNDQPDLDLLYFQPYIPKYLERQIFDFLRSELPFYRVRYMIKRGGIESEVNTPRYTTVFGLDNTSRFSSDDSNQILDVTTSQPILKDKYYTKYPPRPLPKCLDDLRLSTEAATGCTFNFCLVNYYASGADSISYHSDDEKFLGELPAIASFSLGAKRDFLMKHKPVAPSDNAPPPPETKPIKLPLASGDMILMKGKTQANWLHSIPKRTGKNAEDGGRINITFRRAMARAGTENYYNYNVGTGIVYKWDGNAREMKPWKA
;
A
#
# COMPACT_ATOMS: atom_id res chain seq x y z
N MET A 1 7.08 11.21 70.72
CA MET A 1 6.37 10.19 71.52
C MET A 1 5.42 9.43 70.61
N ALA A 2 5.16 8.19 70.97
CA ALA A 2 4.66 7.05 70.20
C ALA A 2 3.27 7.16 69.53
N GLU A 3 3.13 6.36 68.45
CA GLU A 3 2.00 5.50 68.02
C GLU A 3 0.59 6.13 67.82
N SER A 4 -0.20 5.77 66.80
CA SER A 4 -0.63 4.40 66.50
C SER A 4 -1.28 4.27 65.12
N SER A 5 -0.93 3.18 64.43
CA SER A 5 -1.57 2.63 63.23
C SER A 5 -2.87 1.92 63.61
N LYS A 6 -3.97 2.16 62.87
CA LYS A 6 -5.09 1.21 62.77
C LYS A 6 -5.49 0.94 61.31
N LYS A 7 -5.53 -0.36 61.05
CA LYS A 7 -5.72 -1.09 59.79
C LYS A 7 -7.01 -0.72 59.05
N ARG A 8 -6.90 -0.50 57.74
CA ARG A 8 -8.03 -0.60 56.79
C ARG A 8 -8.37 -2.07 56.59
N THR A 9 -9.58 -2.48 56.96
CA THR A 9 -10.14 -3.79 56.61
C THR A 9 -10.85 -3.72 55.25
N LEU A 10 -10.77 -4.83 54.51
CA LEU A 10 -11.02 -5.01 53.07
C LEU A 10 -12.51 -5.06 52.65
N ASP A 11 -13.46 -4.58 53.46
CA ASP A 11 -14.91 -4.77 53.22
C ASP A 11 -15.64 -3.57 52.56
N ALA A 12 -14.91 -2.55 52.10
CA ALA A 12 -15.50 -1.33 51.54
C ALA A 12 -15.73 -1.33 50.02
N PHE A 13 -15.52 -2.45 49.31
CA PHE A 13 -15.48 -2.46 47.83
C PHE A 13 -16.73 -3.03 47.12
N PHE A 14 -17.74 -3.54 47.82
CA PHE A 14 -18.89 -4.19 47.17
C PHE A 14 -20.27 -3.79 47.74
N LYS A 15 -20.62 -2.49 47.75
CA LYS A 15 -22.03 -2.08 47.86
C LYS A 15 -22.40 -0.98 46.87
N PRO A 16 -23.45 -1.16 46.04
CA PRO A 16 -23.90 -0.14 45.09
C PRO A 16 -24.59 1.03 45.81
N PRO A 17 -24.45 2.27 45.32
CA PRO A 17 -25.07 3.43 45.95
C PRO A 17 -26.60 3.45 45.73
N PRO A 18 -27.38 4.00 46.68
CA PRO A 18 -28.84 4.02 46.60
C PRO A 18 -29.37 5.01 45.56
N LYS A 19 -30.45 4.62 44.87
CA LYS A 19 -31.20 5.42 43.90
C LYS A 19 -31.82 6.66 44.56
N LYS A 20 -31.53 7.86 44.04
CA LYS A 20 -32.25 9.09 44.36
C LYS A 20 -33.41 9.31 43.38
N VAL A 21 -34.58 9.61 43.93
CA VAL A 21 -35.82 9.98 43.22
C VAL A 21 -35.75 11.46 42.82
N LYS A 22 -36.36 11.75 41.66
CA LYS A 22 -36.37 12.98 40.87
C LYS A 22 -37.18 14.09 41.53
N VAL A 23 -36.67 15.32 41.54
CA VAL A 23 -37.46 16.56 41.60
C VAL A 23 -37.15 17.36 40.34
N SER A 24 -38.22 17.71 39.63
CA SER A 24 -38.26 18.50 38.41
C SER A 24 -38.05 19.98 38.70
N ASP A 25 -37.27 20.67 37.88
CA ASP A 25 -37.55 22.04 37.44
C ASP A 25 -36.82 22.31 36.11
N ALA A 26 -37.40 23.25 35.36
CA ALA A 26 -37.35 23.37 33.91
C ALA A 26 -36.14 24.14 33.34
N GLU A 27 -36.00 23.99 32.01
CA GLU A 27 -35.24 24.81 31.05
C GLU A 27 -33.72 24.63 30.97
N GLY A 28 -33.28 24.13 29.80
CA GLY A 28 -31.87 24.01 29.42
C GLY A 28 -31.70 23.00 28.29
N SER A 29 -31.93 23.45 27.06
CA SER A 29 -31.77 22.72 25.79
C SER A 29 -30.52 21.80 25.76
N SER A 30 -30.72 20.49 25.91
CA SER A 30 -29.70 19.49 25.61
C SER A 30 -29.93 18.94 24.21
N THR A 31 -29.22 19.47 23.22
CA THR A 31 -29.11 18.88 21.90
C THR A 31 -28.38 17.54 22.04
N LYS A 32 -29.14 16.45 22.18
CA LYS A 32 -28.63 15.11 21.87
C LYS A 32 -28.34 15.10 20.37
N VAL A 33 -27.08 15.22 20.00
CA VAL A 33 -26.63 14.85 18.66
C VAL A 33 -26.82 13.35 18.57
N GLN A 34 -27.95 12.94 18.01
CA GLN A 34 -28.05 11.66 17.33
C GLN A 34 -27.09 11.77 16.14
N GLU A 35 -25.97 11.06 16.19
CA GLU A 35 -25.30 10.64 14.96
C GLU A 35 -26.29 9.72 14.25
N SER A 36 -27.17 10.32 13.44
CA SER A 36 -27.78 9.62 12.34
C SER A 36 -26.63 9.23 11.43
N GLU A 37 -26.29 7.94 11.37
CA GLU A 37 -25.61 7.38 10.23
C GLU A 37 -26.50 7.66 9.02
N LEU A 38 -26.32 8.82 8.40
CA LEU A 38 -26.80 9.07 7.05
C LEU A 38 -26.13 7.98 6.23
N GLU A 39 -26.93 7.05 5.70
CA GLU A 39 -26.46 6.08 4.73
C GLU A 39 -25.87 6.87 3.56
N GLU A 40 -24.55 7.05 3.57
CA GLU A 40 -23.84 7.63 2.43
C GLU A 40 -24.02 6.66 1.26
N ASP A 41 -24.56 7.16 0.15
CA ASP A 41 -24.60 6.42 -1.10
C ASP A 41 -23.16 6.02 -1.46
N VAL A 42 -22.88 4.71 -1.38
CA VAL A 42 -21.56 4.18 -1.67
C VAL A 42 -21.39 4.15 -3.18
N GLU A 43 -20.51 5.02 -3.69
CA GLU A 43 -20.09 4.97 -5.08
C GLU A 43 -19.02 3.91 -5.32
N TYR A 44 -18.95 3.39 -6.55
CA TYR A 44 -18.03 2.32 -6.92
C TYR A 44 -17.29 2.63 -8.22
N SER A 45 -16.02 2.25 -8.25
CA SER A 45 -15.24 2.09 -9.48
C SER A 45 -15.62 0.76 -10.12
N ASN A 46 -16.16 0.84 -11.34
CA ASN A 46 -16.59 -0.31 -12.12
C ASN A 46 -15.72 -0.45 -13.36
N HIS A 47 -15.29 -1.67 -13.67
CA HIS A 47 -14.60 -2.00 -14.91
C HIS A 47 -14.67 -3.51 -15.15
N LEU A 48 -14.79 -3.94 -16.41
CA LEU A 48 -14.93 -5.38 -16.75
C LEU A 48 -13.74 -6.25 -16.30
N THR A 49 -12.58 -5.64 -16.10
CA THR A 49 -11.37 -6.35 -15.65
C THR A 49 -11.24 -6.41 -14.13
N TYR A 50 -12.10 -5.73 -13.36
CA TYR A 50 -12.20 -5.91 -11.92
C TYR A 50 -12.95 -7.21 -11.60
N PRO A 51 -12.49 -8.02 -10.63
CA PRO A 51 -13.25 -9.19 -10.17
C PRO A 51 -14.61 -8.83 -9.55
N PHE A 52 -14.69 -7.66 -8.91
CA PHE A 52 -15.89 -7.09 -8.32
C PHE A 52 -15.75 -5.56 -8.27
N PRO A 53 -16.87 -4.81 -8.19
CA PRO A 53 -16.83 -3.35 -8.02
C PRO A 53 -16.03 -2.94 -6.77
N ILE A 54 -15.18 -1.92 -6.91
CA ILE A 54 -14.34 -1.43 -5.80
C ILE A 54 -14.95 -0.13 -5.28
N PRO A 55 -15.40 -0.05 -4.02
CA PRO A 55 -15.99 1.16 -3.47
C PRO A 55 -15.00 2.33 -3.48
N HIS A 56 -15.54 3.54 -3.51
CA HIS A 56 -14.78 4.76 -3.27
C HIS A 56 -14.45 4.90 -1.77
N PHE A 57 -13.45 5.72 -1.46
CA PHE A 57 -13.24 6.10 -0.07
C PHE A 57 -14.46 6.86 0.45
N LYS A 58 -14.83 6.60 1.72
CA LYS A 58 -15.87 7.36 2.43
C LYS A 58 -15.50 8.85 2.53
N THR A 59 -16.50 9.71 2.71
CA THR A 59 -16.30 11.16 2.89
C THR A 59 -15.34 11.48 4.05
N SER A 60 -15.40 10.66 5.10
CA SER A 60 -14.51 10.74 6.27
C SER A 60 -13.02 10.52 5.94
N ILE A 61 -12.69 9.98 4.78
CA ILE A 61 -11.32 9.84 4.27
C ILE A 61 -11.03 10.91 3.22
N THR A 62 -11.90 11.07 2.22
CA THR A 62 -11.65 11.93 1.04
C THR A 62 -11.47 13.40 1.40
N THR A 63 -12.22 13.91 2.38
CA THR A 63 -12.13 15.31 2.87
C THR A 63 -10.75 15.67 3.45
N HIS A 64 -9.98 14.67 3.89
CA HIS A 64 -8.63 14.88 4.44
C HIS A 64 -7.51 14.68 3.41
N LEU A 65 -7.78 14.04 2.25
CA LEU A 65 -6.73 13.72 1.28
C LEU A 65 -6.06 14.96 0.67
N SER A 66 -6.82 16.05 0.49
CA SER A 66 -6.30 17.33 -0.02
C SER A 66 -5.31 18.02 0.93
N SER A 67 -5.29 17.62 2.21
CA SER A 67 -4.38 18.17 3.23
C SER A 67 -3.07 17.41 3.36
N LEU A 68 -2.90 16.32 2.61
CA LEU A 68 -1.66 15.54 2.61
C LEU A 68 -0.55 16.25 1.82
N PRO A 69 0.73 16.06 2.20
CA PRO A 69 1.23 15.20 3.26
C PRO A 69 1.12 15.83 4.66
N SER A 70 0.98 14.99 5.69
CA SER A 70 1.00 15.41 7.10
C SER A 70 2.33 16.00 7.54
N THR A 71 3.45 15.49 7.03
CA THR A 71 4.81 15.98 7.31
C THR A 71 5.55 16.13 5.99
N GLY A 72 6.30 17.22 5.82
CA GLY A 72 7.16 17.41 4.64
C GLY A 72 8.22 16.31 4.49
N GLY A 73 8.56 15.97 3.25
CA GLY A 73 9.54 14.93 2.94
C GLY A 73 10.95 15.34 3.36
N LYS A 74 11.64 14.49 4.11
CA LYS A 74 13.05 14.65 4.47
C LYS A 74 13.93 13.94 3.44
N THR A 75 14.89 14.65 2.87
CA THR A 75 15.85 14.06 1.93
C THR A 75 16.77 13.08 2.64
N VAL A 76 16.96 11.91 2.05
CA VAL A 76 17.98 10.93 2.44
C VAL A 76 18.79 10.59 1.19
N ASN A 77 19.94 11.23 1.06
CA ASN A 77 20.86 11.15 -0.06
C ASN A 77 22.34 11.23 0.40
N ASP A 78 22.60 10.79 1.62
CA ASP A 78 23.90 10.82 2.29
C ASP A 78 24.86 9.72 1.82
N GLN A 79 24.43 8.90 0.86
CA GLN A 79 25.23 7.83 0.26
C GLN A 79 25.20 7.89 -1.28
N PRO A 80 26.25 7.42 -1.97
CA PRO A 80 26.32 7.38 -3.42
C PRO A 80 25.06 6.79 -4.06
N ASP A 81 24.57 7.47 -5.11
CA ASP A 81 23.43 7.07 -5.94
C ASP A 81 22.07 6.95 -5.22
N LEU A 82 22.01 7.25 -3.93
CA LEU A 82 20.79 7.24 -3.12
C LEU A 82 20.05 8.58 -3.26
N ASP A 83 18.79 8.53 -3.66
CA ASP A 83 17.90 9.70 -3.72
C ASP A 83 16.52 9.31 -3.20
N LEU A 84 16.31 9.56 -1.91
CA LEU A 84 15.04 9.33 -1.23
C LEU A 84 14.44 10.62 -0.69
N LEU A 85 13.10 10.72 -0.71
CA LEU A 85 12.36 11.58 0.20
C LEU A 85 11.56 10.72 1.18
N TYR A 86 11.73 10.95 2.48
CA TYR A 86 11.05 10.20 3.53
C TYR A 86 10.03 11.06 4.28
N PHE A 87 8.76 10.69 4.19
CA PHE A 87 7.63 11.35 4.84
C PHE A 87 7.20 10.54 6.07
N GLN A 88 7.31 11.15 7.25
CA GLN A 88 7.07 10.50 8.55
C GLN A 88 6.10 11.31 9.42
N PRO A 89 4.79 11.07 9.33
CA PRO A 89 4.13 10.28 8.30
C PRO A 89 3.70 11.14 7.09
N TYR A 90 3.37 10.51 5.97
CA TYR A 90 2.62 11.13 4.89
C TYR A 90 1.13 11.17 5.23
N ILE A 91 0.55 10.04 5.63
CA ILE A 91 -0.84 9.90 6.06
C ILE A 91 -0.91 10.06 7.59
N PRO A 92 -1.72 10.98 8.13
CA PRO A 92 -1.75 11.25 9.57
C PRO A 92 -2.34 10.08 10.38
N LYS A 93 -1.99 10.03 11.67
CA LYS A 93 -2.35 8.94 12.60
C LYS A 93 -3.85 8.68 12.75
N TYR A 94 -4.67 9.72 12.65
CA TYR A 94 -6.13 9.58 12.75
C TYR A 94 -6.74 8.91 11.50
N LEU A 95 -6.02 8.89 10.37
CA LEU A 95 -6.50 8.42 9.08
C LEU A 95 -5.91 7.06 8.67
N GLU A 96 -4.66 6.79 9.07
CA GLU A 96 -3.89 5.62 8.59
C GLU A 96 -4.60 4.28 8.78
N ARG A 97 -5.33 4.12 9.90
CA ARG A 97 -6.03 2.87 10.19
C ARG A 97 -7.29 2.70 9.35
N GLN A 98 -8.04 3.78 9.11
CA GLN A 98 -9.23 3.75 8.25
C GLN A 98 -8.86 3.36 6.82
N ILE A 99 -7.79 3.96 6.27
CA ILE A 99 -7.29 3.63 4.94
C ILE A 99 -6.77 2.19 4.89
N PHE A 100 -6.02 1.73 5.90
CA PHE A 100 -5.55 0.35 5.98
C PHE A 100 -6.70 -0.66 5.96
N ASP A 101 -7.68 -0.48 6.84
CA ASP A 101 -8.80 -1.41 6.99
C ASP A 101 -9.68 -1.40 5.73
N PHE A 102 -9.90 -0.24 5.12
CA PHE A 102 -10.60 -0.11 3.84
C PHE A 102 -9.88 -0.87 2.72
N LEU A 103 -8.60 -0.56 2.45
CA LEU A 103 -7.88 -1.16 1.34
C LEU A 103 -7.70 -2.67 1.50
N ARG A 104 -7.52 -3.15 2.74
CA ARG A 104 -7.45 -4.58 3.02
C ARG A 104 -8.77 -5.28 2.71
N SER A 105 -9.88 -4.65 3.08
CA SER A 105 -11.21 -5.21 2.94
C SER A 105 -11.71 -5.16 1.50
N GLU A 106 -11.42 -4.08 0.78
CA GLU A 106 -12.10 -3.77 -0.48
C GLU A 106 -11.30 -4.01 -1.75
N LEU A 107 -9.99 -4.27 -1.65
CA LEU A 107 -9.21 -4.62 -2.84
C LEU A 107 -9.23 -6.13 -3.13
N PRO A 108 -9.27 -6.54 -4.41
CA PRO A 108 -9.03 -7.92 -4.81
C PRO A 108 -7.54 -8.22 -4.69
N PHE A 109 -7.20 -9.35 -4.09
CA PHE A 109 -5.82 -9.80 -3.91
C PHE A 109 -5.55 -11.16 -4.54
N TYR A 110 -4.29 -11.42 -4.84
CA TYR A 110 -3.81 -12.67 -5.43
C TYR A 110 -2.59 -13.17 -4.67
N ARG A 111 -2.46 -14.49 -4.53
CA ARG A 111 -1.24 -15.13 -4.02
C ARG A 111 -0.59 -15.90 -5.15
N VAL A 112 0.17 -15.18 -5.97
CA VAL A 112 0.68 -15.69 -7.25
C VAL A 112 1.68 -16.82 -7.03
N ARG A 113 1.51 -17.87 -7.84
CA ARG A 113 2.46 -18.97 -7.99
C ARG A 113 2.85 -19.06 -9.45
N TYR A 114 4.14 -19.14 -9.72
CA TYR A 114 4.64 -19.27 -11.09
C TYR A 114 5.91 -20.10 -11.11
N MET A 115 6.14 -20.78 -12.24
CA MET A 115 7.37 -21.53 -12.46
C MET A 115 8.42 -20.60 -13.06
N ILE A 116 9.62 -20.61 -12.48
CA ILE A 116 10.80 -20.02 -13.12
C ILE A 116 11.69 -21.14 -13.62
N LYS A 117 12.32 -20.92 -14.78
CA LYS A 117 13.38 -21.77 -15.30
C LYS A 117 14.69 -20.99 -15.28
N ARG A 118 15.65 -21.40 -14.45
CA ARG A 118 16.97 -20.77 -14.37
C ARG A 118 18.03 -21.85 -14.52
N GLY A 119 18.88 -21.73 -15.55
CA GLY A 119 19.95 -22.72 -15.80
C GLY A 119 19.43 -24.14 -16.02
N GLY A 120 18.25 -24.30 -16.65
CA GLY A 120 17.63 -25.61 -16.90
C GLY A 120 16.83 -26.19 -15.73
N ILE A 121 16.96 -25.63 -14.52
CA ILE A 121 16.20 -26.05 -13.35
C ILE A 121 14.89 -25.27 -13.30
N GLU A 122 13.78 -26.01 -13.20
CA GLU A 122 12.46 -25.44 -12.93
C GLU A 122 12.22 -25.37 -11.42
N SER A 123 11.74 -24.23 -10.95
CA SER A 123 11.42 -24.02 -9.54
C SER A 123 10.11 -23.29 -9.41
N GLU A 124 9.25 -23.76 -8.52
CA GLU A 124 8.02 -23.06 -8.17
C GLU A 124 8.36 -21.86 -7.28
N VAL A 125 7.97 -20.66 -7.73
CA VAL A 125 8.03 -19.44 -6.93
C VAL A 125 6.65 -19.19 -6.35
N ASN A 126 6.59 -19.21 -5.03
CA ASN A 126 5.43 -18.78 -4.26
C ASN A 126 5.68 -17.35 -3.79
N THR A 127 4.92 -16.38 -4.31
CA THR A 127 4.99 -15.00 -3.84
C THR A 127 4.56 -14.95 -2.37
N PRO A 128 5.48 -14.65 -1.42
CA PRO A 128 5.21 -14.81 0.01
C PRO A 128 4.55 -13.53 0.55
N ARG A 129 3.46 -13.12 -0.09
CA ARG A 129 2.57 -11.99 0.22
C ARG A 129 1.41 -12.00 -0.79
N TYR A 130 0.34 -11.28 -0.48
CA TYR A 130 -0.74 -11.02 -1.42
C TYR A 130 -0.43 -9.80 -2.26
N THR A 131 -0.85 -9.78 -3.52
CA THR A 131 -0.58 -8.70 -4.46
C THR A 131 -1.80 -8.35 -5.30
N THR A 132 -1.86 -7.12 -5.79
CA THR A 132 -2.80 -6.70 -6.82
C THR A 132 -2.24 -5.50 -7.57
N VAL A 133 -2.59 -5.37 -8.85
CA VAL A 133 -2.01 -4.36 -9.75
C VAL A 133 -3.09 -3.64 -10.51
N PHE A 134 -2.87 -2.34 -10.69
CA PHE A 134 -3.72 -1.45 -11.47
C PHE A 134 -2.84 -0.53 -12.31
N GLY A 135 -3.42 -0.03 -13.38
CA GLY A 135 -2.82 0.93 -14.28
C GLY A 135 -2.36 0.33 -15.59
N LEU A 136 -1.86 1.22 -16.42
CA LEU A 136 -1.39 0.96 -17.76
C LEU A 136 -0.24 1.93 -18.09
N ASP A 137 0.52 1.64 -19.13
CA ASP A 137 1.60 2.52 -19.57
C ASP A 137 1.10 3.81 -20.23
N ASN A 138 1.98 4.80 -20.31
CA ASN A 138 1.66 6.14 -20.81
C ASN A 138 1.39 6.23 -22.33
N THR A 139 1.54 5.14 -23.09
CA THR A 139 1.18 5.11 -24.52
C THR A 139 -0.29 4.80 -24.73
N SER A 140 -0.99 4.39 -23.67
CA SER A 140 -2.39 3.95 -23.71
C SER A 140 -3.23 4.63 -22.61
N ARG A 141 -4.54 4.72 -22.82
CA ARG A 141 -5.52 5.15 -21.80
C ARG A 141 -6.75 4.24 -21.83
N PHE A 142 -7.45 4.12 -20.70
CA PHE A 142 -8.81 3.58 -20.71
C PHE A 142 -9.74 4.60 -21.35
N SER A 143 -10.72 4.12 -22.12
CA SER A 143 -11.75 4.99 -22.67
C SER A 143 -12.60 5.61 -21.55
N SER A 144 -13.06 6.83 -21.79
CA SER A 144 -13.95 7.55 -20.87
C SER A 144 -15.42 7.22 -21.07
N ASP A 145 -15.78 6.64 -22.22
CA ASP A 145 -17.09 6.02 -22.40
C ASP A 145 -17.06 4.63 -21.77
N ASP A 146 -18.18 4.16 -21.24
CA ASP A 146 -18.29 2.86 -20.54
C ASP A 146 -18.02 1.63 -21.46
N SER A 147 -17.41 1.84 -22.63
CA SER A 147 -16.97 0.82 -23.57
C SER A 147 -15.88 -0.09 -23.02
N ASN A 148 -15.20 0.29 -21.92
CA ASN A 148 -14.07 -0.43 -21.32
C ASN A 148 -12.92 -0.68 -22.32
N GLN A 149 -12.82 0.13 -23.38
CA GLN A 149 -11.77 -0.01 -24.39
C GLN A 149 -10.45 0.60 -23.91
N ILE A 150 -9.35 0.09 -24.44
CA ILE A 150 -8.03 0.71 -24.30
C ILE A 150 -7.73 1.44 -25.61
N LEU A 151 -7.42 2.72 -25.51
CA LEU A 151 -7.14 3.61 -26.63
C LEU A 151 -5.66 4.00 -26.63
N ASP A 152 -5.07 4.11 -27.82
CA ASP A 152 -3.74 4.71 -27.98
C ASP A 152 -3.81 6.22 -27.68
N VAL A 153 -2.88 6.73 -26.87
CA VAL A 153 -2.91 8.12 -26.42
C VAL A 153 -2.75 9.11 -27.58
N THR A 154 -1.98 8.76 -28.60
CA THR A 154 -1.65 9.66 -29.72
C THR A 154 -2.76 9.67 -30.77
N THR A 155 -3.22 8.49 -31.16
CA THR A 155 -4.19 8.34 -32.26
C THR A 155 -5.64 8.34 -31.79
N SER A 156 -5.88 8.14 -30.49
CA SER A 156 -7.20 7.90 -29.89
C SER A 156 -7.95 6.71 -30.49
N GLN A 157 -7.25 5.84 -31.23
CA GLN A 157 -7.84 4.65 -31.82
C GLN A 157 -7.82 3.49 -30.81
N PRO A 158 -8.82 2.59 -30.86
CA PRO A 158 -8.81 1.38 -30.05
C PRO A 158 -7.61 0.49 -30.35
N ILE A 159 -6.95 0.01 -29.29
CA ILE A 159 -5.86 -0.96 -29.38
C ILE A 159 -6.48 -2.36 -29.46
N LEU A 160 -6.65 -2.86 -30.68
CA LEU A 160 -7.22 -4.17 -30.94
C LEU A 160 -6.12 -5.25 -31.03
N LYS A 161 -6.35 -6.40 -30.38
CA LYS A 161 -5.47 -7.60 -30.45
C LYS A 161 -4.01 -7.35 -30.04
N ASP A 162 -3.80 -6.53 -29.01
CA ASP A 162 -2.46 -6.33 -28.45
C ASP A 162 -2.05 -7.54 -27.59
N LYS A 163 -0.93 -8.17 -27.95
CA LYS A 163 -0.43 -9.38 -27.28
C LYS A 163 -0.07 -9.16 -25.80
N TYR A 164 0.22 -7.93 -25.40
CA TYR A 164 0.58 -7.57 -24.03
C TYR A 164 -0.68 -7.45 -23.16
N TYR A 165 -1.71 -6.75 -23.64
CA TYR A 165 -2.96 -6.58 -22.89
C TYR A 165 -3.91 -7.77 -22.97
N THR A 166 -3.90 -8.53 -24.07
CA THR A 166 -4.85 -9.64 -24.25
C THR A 166 -4.59 -10.78 -23.26
N LYS A 167 -3.32 -11.04 -22.93
CA LYS A 167 -2.95 -12.15 -22.03
C LYS A 167 -3.26 -11.83 -20.57
N TYR A 168 -3.01 -10.60 -20.14
CA TYR A 168 -3.34 -10.11 -18.81
C TYR A 168 -4.00 -8.73 -18.94
N PRO A 169 -5.34 -8.67 -18.98
CA PRO A 169 -6.06 -7.42 -19.17
C PRO A 169 -5.75 -6.41 -18.04
N PRO A 170 -5.25 -5.21 -18.37
CA PRO A 170 -4.97 -4.21 -17.35
C PRO A 170 -6.27 -3.68 -16.74
N ARG A 171 -6.14 -3.06 -15.57
CA ARG A 171 -7.26 -2.54 -14.80
C ARG A 171 -7.07 -1.05 -14.53
N PRO A 172 -8.09 -0.19 -14.65
CA PRO A 172 -7.94 1.20 -14.24
C PRO A 172 -7.62 1.29 -12.74
N LEU A 173 -6.97 2.37 -12.32
CA LEU A 173 -6.82 2.64 -10.89
C LEU A 173 -8.23 2.90 -10.34
N PRO A 174 -8.70 2.15 -9.32
CA PRO A 174 -9.94 2.49 -8.66
C PRO A 174 -9.78 3.85 -7.97
N LYS A 175 -10.88 4.62 -7.87
CA LYS A 175 -10.86 6.00 -7.37
C LYS A 175 -10.14 6.16 -6.02
N CYS A 176 -10.29 5.19 -5.12
CA CYS A 176 -9.59 5.22 -3.83
C CYS A 176 -8.05 5.23 -3.98
N LEU A 177 -7.48 4.49 -4.94
CA LEU A 177 -6.05 4.52 -5.22
C LEU A 177 -5.66 5.74 -6.08
N ASP A 178 -6.57 6.19 -6.96
CA ASP A 178 -6.33 7.37 -7.80
C ASP A 178 -6.28 8.66 -6.98
N ASP A 179 -7.13 8.81 -5.97
CA ASP A 179 -7.12 9.98 -5.07
C ASP A 179 -5.79 10.07 -4.29
N LEU A 180 -5.26 8.92 -3.82
CA LEU A 180 -3.92 8.87 -3.21
C LEU A 180 -2.81 9.17 -4.22
N ARG A 181 -2.94 8.70 -5.47
CA ARG A 181 -2.00 9.00 -6.55
C ARG A 181 -1.94 10.51 -6.78
N LEU A 182 -3.08 11.16 -6.99
CA LEU A 182 -3.16 12.62 -7.24
C LEU A 182 -2.57 13.44 -6.10
N SER A 183 -2.87 13.07 -4.85
CA SER A 183 -2.22 13.67 -3.66
C SER A 183 -0.69 13.51 -3.72
N THR A 184 -0.21 12.32 -4.08
CA THR A 184 1.23 12.02 -4.18
C THR A 184 1.90 12.85 -5.26
N GLU A 185 1.27 13.00 -6.42
CA GLU A 185 1.79 13.82 -7.53
C GLU A 185 1.90 15.28 -7.11
N ALA A 186 0.87 15.83 -6.46
CA ALA A 186 0.89 17.19 -5.94
C ALA A 186 2.02 17.42 -4.91
N ALA A 187 2.26 16.46 -4.02
CA ALA A 187 3.27 16.57 -2.97
C ALA A 187 4.72 16.38 -3.46
N THR A 188 4.92 15.68 -4.58
CA THR A 188 6.26 15.24 -5.02
C THR A 188 6.71 15.84 -6.35
N GLY A 189 5.78 16.38 -7.15
CA GLY A 189 6.02 16.81 -8.53
C GLY A 189 6.29 15.67 -9.50
N CYS A 190 6.23 14.42 -9.05
CA CYS A 190 6.32 13.24 -9.92
C CYS A 190 4.94 12.89 -10.47
N THR A 191 4.90 12.09 -11.54
CA THR A 191 3.65 11.57 -12.12
C THR A 191 3.68 10.05 -12.13
N PHE A 192 2.53 9.43 -11.97
CA PHE A 192 2.36 7.99 -11.89
C PHE A 192 1.13 7.57 -12.71
N ASN A 193 1.14 6.33 -13.20
CA ASN A 193 0.03 5.73 -13.96
C ASN A 193 -0.14 4.23 -13.66
N PHE A 194 0.65 3.72 -12.72
CA PHE A 194 0.74 2.30 -12.41
C PHE A 194 0.87 2.11 -10.90
N CYS A 195 0.12 1.14 -10.34
CA CYS A 195 0.03 0.93 -8.90
C CYS A 195 0.12 -0.57 -8.59
N LEU A 196 1.07 -0.96 -7.73
CA LEU A 196 1.13 -2.28 -7.10
C LEU A 196 0.75 -2.14 -5.63
N VAL A 197 -0.19 -2.94 -5.18
CA VAL A 197 -0.49 -3.09 -3.76
C VAL A 197 0.01 -4.45 -3.29
N ASN A 198 0.83 -4.45 -2.25
CA ASN A 198 1.29 -5.66 -1.58
C ASN A 198 0.64 -5.71 -0.19
N TYR A 199 0.03 -6.83 0.17
CA TYR A 199 -0.45 -7.12 1.51
C TYR A 199 0.37 -8.26 2.12
N TYR A 200 1.14 -7.91 3.15
CA TYR A 200 1.88 -8.85 3.99
C TYR A 200 0.94 -9.22 5.14
N ALA A 201 0.39 -10.42 5.13
CA ALA A 201 -0.63 -10.82 6.11
C ALA A 201 -0.03 -10.99 7.52
N SER A 202 1.26 -11.30 7.61
CA SER A 202 1.97 -11.45 8.87
C SER A 202 3.49 -11.20 8.70
N GLY A 203 4.24 -11.39 9.79
CA GLY A 203 5.70 -11.39 9.80
C GLY A 203 6.32 -12.48 8.92
N ALA A 204 5.60 -13.56 8.60
CA ALA A 204 6.10 -14.62 7.73
C ALA A 204 6.17 -14.23 6.24
N ASP A 205 5.39 -13.22 5.85
CA ASP A 205 5.40 -12.66 4.50
C ASP A 205 6.58 -11.71 4.30
N SER A 206 7.13 -11.66 3.08
CA SER A 206 8.38 -10.96 2.79
C SER A 206 8.55 -10.60 1.31
N ILE A 207 9.59 -9.83 1.01
CA ILE A 207 10.13 -9.68 -0.34
C ILE A 207 11.65 -9.62 -0.24
N SER A 208 12.34 -10.48 -1.00
CA SER A 208 13.80 -10.53 -1.04
C SER A 208 14.39 -9.25 -1.63
N TYR A 209 15.70 -9.07 -1.50
CA TYR A 209 16.40 -7.95 -2.14
C TYR A 209 16.16 -7.92 -3.65
N HIS A 210 15.67 -6.79 -4.14
CA HIS A 210 15.40 -6.49 -5.54
C HIS A 210 15.51 -4.99 -5.78
N SER A 211 15.45 -4.56 -7.04
CA SER A 211 15.26 -3.17 -7.44
C SER A 211 14.06 -3.09 -8.37
N ASP A 212 13.40 -1.94 -8.41
CA ASP A 212 12.36 -1.65 -9.40
C ASP A 212 13.04 -1.09 -10.67
N ASP A 213 13.85 -1.92 -11.35
CA ASP A 213 14.65 -1.57 -12.52
C ASP A 213 14.12 -2.19 -13.83
N GLU A 214 12.82 -2.53 -13.86
CA GLU A 214 12.19 -3.04 -15.06
C GLU A 214 12.17 -1.99 -16.19
N LYS A 215 12.58 -2.41 -17.39
CA LYS A 215 12.72 -1.52 -18.57
C LYS A 215 11.49 -0.66 -18.86
N PHE A 216 10.29 -1.17 -18.59
CA PHE A 216 9.05 -0.45 -18.84
C PHE A 216 8.86 0.77 -17.93
N LEU A 217 9.65 0.92 -16.86
CA LEU A 217 9.61 2.07 -15.94
C LEU A 217 10.55 3.23 -16.36
N GLY A 218 11.39 3.02 -17.39
CA GLY A 218 12.42 3.97 -17.80
C GLY A 218 13.70 3.88 -16.96
N GLU A 219 14.66 4.77 -17.24
CA GLU A 219 16.03 4.68 -16.67
C GLU A 219 16.15 5.19 -15.22
N LEU A 220 15.41 6.24 -14.86
CA LEU A 220 15.45 6.88 -13.54
C LEU A 220 14.06 6.92 -12.93
N PRO A 221 13.43 5.76 -12.65
CA PRO A 221 12.04 5.71 -12.23
C PRO A 221 11.84 6.34 -10.85
N ALA A 222 10.73 7.07 -10.70
CA ALA A 222 10.22 7.52 -9.42
C ALA A 222 9.23 6.49 -8.87
N ILE A 223 9.46 6.03 -7.64
CA ILE A 223 8.62 5.04 -6.97
C ILE A 223 8.15 5.61 -5.63
N ALA A 224 6.87 5.93 -5.51
CA ALA A 224 6.27 6.38 -4.25
C ALA A 224 5.67 5.19 -3.51
N SER A 225 6.20 4.88 -2.32
CA SER A 225 5.91 3.68 -1.54
C SER A 225 5.32 4.03 -0.18
N PHE A 226 4.00 3.82 -0.03
CA PHE A 226 3.27 4.00 1.22
C PHE A 226 3.34 2.75 2.09
N SER A 227 3.33 2.94 3.41
CA SER A 227 3.23 1.87 4.40
C SER A 227 2.03 2.10 5.33
N LEU A 228 1.17 1.09 5.45
CA LEU A 228 -0.04 1.14 6.27
C LEU A 228 -0.15 -0.15 7.11
N GLY A 229 -0.55 -0.03 8.37
CA GLY A 229 -0.66 -1.16 9.30
C GLY A 229 0.66 -1.48 10.02
N ALA A 230 1.02 -2.75 10.10
CA ALA A 230 2.18 -3.19 10.88
C ALA A 230 3.49 -2.52 10.41
N LYS A 231 4.24 -1.95 11.35
CA LYS A 231 5.56 -1.36 11.10
C LYS A 231 6.52 -2.44 10.61
N ARG A 232 7.22 -2.27 9.49
CA ARG A 232 8.20 -3.24 8.96
C ARG A 232 9.53 -2.59 8.63
N ASP A 233 10.59 -3.39 8.72
CA ASP A 233 11.94 -2.93 8.38
C ASP A 233 12.08 -2.94 6.86
N PHE A 234 12.28 -1.77 6.26
CA PHE A 234 12.69 -1.63 4.87
C PHE A 234 14.21 -1.56 4.84
N LEU A 235 14.83 -2.60 4.31
CA LEU A 235 16.29 -2.72 4.26
C LEU A 235 16.77 -2.36 2.87
N MET A 236 17.80 -1.53 2.78
CA MET A 236 18.48 -1.22 1.53
C MET A 236 19.96 -1.54 1.60
N LYS A 237 20.54 -1.94 0.47
CA LYS A 237 21.99 -2.09 0.30
C LYS A 237 22.37 -1.77 -1.13
N HIS A 238 23.56 -1.22 -1.33
CA HIS A 238 24.09 -0.98 -2.67
C HIS A 238 24.31 -2.31 -3.41
N LYS A 239 24.13 -2.30 -4.73
CA LYS A 239 24.44 -3.45 -5.60
C LYS A 239 25.94 -3.72 -5.58
N PRO A 240 26.39 -4.98 -5.65
CA PRO A 240 27.80 -5.28 -5.80
C PRO A 240 28.33 -4.65 -7.10
N VAL A 241 29.46 -3.96 -7.02
CA VAL A 241 30.19 -3.49 -8.20
C VAL A 241 31.18 -4.58 -8.58
N ALA A 242 31.10 -5.08 -9.81
CA ALA A 242 32.04 -6.08 -10.30
C ALA A 242 33.44 -5.45 -10.39
N PRO A 243 34.50 -6.14 -9.92
CA PRO A 243 35.87 -5.69 -10.16
C PRO A 243 36.11 -5.63 -11.68
N SER A 244 36.69 -4.53 -12.17
CA SER A 244 37.21 -4.47 -13.55
C SER A 244 38.59 -3.83 -13.55
N ASP A 245 39.45 -4.31 -14.44
CA ASP A 245 40.79 -3.75 -14.63
C ASP A 245 40.67 -2.26 -15.00
N ASN A 246 41.35 -1.41 -14.24
CA ASN A 246 41.35 0.06 -14.35
C ASN A 246 40.07 0.80 -13.90
N ALA A 247 39.10 0.16 -13.25
CA ALA A 247 37.98 0.90 -12.64
C ALA A 247 38.38 1.54 -11.30
N PRO A 248 37.76 2.69 -10.94
CA PRO A 248 37.85 3.23 -9.59
C PRO A 248 37.41 2.19 -8.55
N PRO A 249 37.95 2.26 -7.31
CA PRO A 249 37.44 1.44 -6.22
C PRO A 249 35.93 1.65 -6.04
N PRO A 250 35.19 0.59 -5.66
CA PRO A 250 33.75 0.70 -5.48
C PRO A 250 33.40 1.74 -4.41
N PRO A 251 32.28 2.47 -4.57
CA PRO A 251 31.85 3.45 -3.59
C PRO A 251 31.66 2.80 -2.22
N GLU A 252 32.21 3.42 -1.18
CA GLU A 252 31.98 2.97 0.20
C GLU A 252 30.51 3.26 0.56
N THR A 253 29.76 2.19 0.84
CA THR A 253 28.33 2.26 1.15
C THR A 253 28.02 1.42 2.39
N LYS A 254 27.01 1.86 3.15
CA LYS A 254 26.53 1.21 4.38
C LYS A 254 25.08 0.75 4.17
N PRO A 255 24.73 -0.48 4.58
CA PRO A 255 23.33 -0.91 4.58
C PRO A 255 22.44 0.05 5.36
N ILE A 256 21.25 0.32 4.83
CA ILE A 256 20.27 1.22 5.42
C ILE A 256 19.10 0.40 5.95
N LYS A 257 18.62 0.75 7.13
CA LYS A 257 17.42 0.16 7.73
C LYS A 257 16.45 1.27 8.09
N LEU A 258 15.30 1.31 7.41
CA LEU A 258 14.22 2.24 7.66
C LEU A 258 13.04 1.49 8.31
N PRO A 259 12.73 1.69 9.60
CA PRO A 259 11.55 1.10 10.21
C PRO A 259 10.30 1.87 9.78
N LEU A 260 9.68 1.48 8.67
CA LEU A 260 8.51 2.14 8.10
C LEU A 260 7.27 1.81 8.96
N ALA A 261 6.72 2.81 9.63
CA ALA A 261 5.50 2.71 10.40
C ALA A 261 4.26 2.88 9.51
N SER A 262 3.07 2.65 10.07
CA SER A 262 1.84 3.06 9.41
C SER A 262 1.87 4.57 9.16
N GLY A 263 1.35 4.96 8.00
CA GLY A 263 1.26 6.34 7.53
C GLY A 263 2.50 6.85 6.82
N ASP A 264 3.64 6.17 6.95
CA ASP A 264 4.89 6.58 6.33
C ASP A 264 4.87 6.40 4.80
N MET A 265 5.57 7.28 4.09
CA MET A 265 5.84 7.13 2.65
C MET A 265 7.31 7.39 2.36
N ILE A 266 7.93 6.53 1.54
CA ILE A 266 9.22 6.80 0.93
C ILE A 266 9.04 7.02 -0.57
N LEU A 267 9.66 8.07 -1.11
CA LEU A 267 9.80 8.27 -2.54
C LEU A 267 11.24 7.94 -2.93
N MET A 268 11.43 6.93 -3.78
CA MET A 268 12.74 6.56 -4.33
C MET A 268 12.86 7.11 -5.74
N LYS A 269 13.95 7.83 -6.06
CA LYS A 269 14.15 8.46 -7.38
C LYS A 269 15.58 8.32 -7.89
N GLY A 270 15.83 8.93 -9.04
CA GLY A 270 17.16 9.07 -9.62
C GLY A 270 17.80 7.71 -9.85
N LYS A 271 19.06 7.58 -9.46
CA LYS A 271 19.84 6.36 -9.66
C LYS A 271 19.57 5.26 -8.61
N THR A 272 18.62 5.48 -7.69
CA THR A 272 18.36 4.56 -6.58
C THR A 272 18.03 3.16 -7.10
N GLN A 273 17.10 3.00 -8.05
CA GLN A 273 16.74 1.66 -8.54
C GLN A 273 17.86 1.01 -9.37
N ALA A 274 18.67 1.82 -10.05
CA ALA A 274 19.81 1.31 -10.82
C ALA A 274 20.90 0.72 -9.90
N ASN A 275 21.12 1.31 -8.71
CA ASN A 275 22.28 1.01 -7.87
C ASN A 275 21.98 0.43 -6.48
N TRP A 276 20.74 0.51 -6.00
CA TRP A 276 20.35 0.03 -4.68
C TRP A 276 19.31 -1.08 -4.74
N LEU A 277 19.52 -2.12 -3.95
CA LEU A 277 18.56 -3.19 -3.69
C LEU A 277 17.78 -2.86 -2.42
N HIS A 278 16.50 -3.24 -2.37
CA HIS A 278 15.66 -3.11 -1.20
C HIS A 278 14.84 -4.37 -0.90
N SER A 279 14.46 -4.56 0.37
CA SER A 279 13.73 -5.76 0.84
C SER A 279 12.84 -5.49 2.06
N ILE A 280 11.86 -6.38 2.28
CA ILE A 280 11.11 -6.50 3.53
C ILE A 280 11.39 -7.91 4.08
N PRO A 281 12.21 -8.06 5.13
CA PRO A 281 12.57 -9.37 5.68
C PRO A 281 11.41 -9.97 6.48
N LYS A 282 11.43 -11.29 6.63
CA LYS A 282 10.53 -12.00 7.55
C LYS A 282 10.80 -11.58 9.00
N ARG A 283 9.77 -11.65 9.83
CA ARG A 283 9.84 -11.45 11.28
C ARG A 283 9.32 -12.69 12.00
N THR A 284 9.95 -13.00 13.12
CA THR A 284 9.63 -14.15 13.97
C THR A 284 9.39 -13.71 15.42
N GLY A 285 8.98 -14.65 16.27
CA GLY A 285 8.72 -14.37 17.69
C GLY A 285 7.54 -13.43 17.91
N LYS A 286 7.70 -12.43 18.79
CA LYS A 286 6.63 -11.49 19.17
C LYS A 286 6.06 -10.66 18.01
N ASN A 287 6.79 -10.57 16.90
CA ASN A 287 6.37 -9.81 15.71
C ASN A 287 5.92 -10.72 14.56
N ALA A 288 5.66 -12.01 14.82
CA ALA A 288 5.16 -12.94 13.79
C ALA A 288 3.71 -12.60 13.39
N GLU A 289 2.84 -12.35 14.36
CA GLU A 289 1.43 -11.98 14.14
C GLU A 289 1.24 -10.48 14.36
N ASP A 290 1.77 -9.66 13.44
CA ASP A 290 1.85 -8.20 13.59
C ASP A 290 0.56 -7.45 13.15
N GLY A 291 -0.47 -8.18 12.72
CA GLY A 291 -1.75 -7.63 12.27
C GLY A 291 -1.80 -7.24 10.78
N GLY A 292 -0.69 -7.45 10.07
CA GLY A 292 -0.57 -7.27 8.62
C GLY A 292 -0.19 -5.85 8.20
N ARG A 293 0.42 -5.73 7.02
CA ARG A 293 0.90 -4.49 6.42
C ARG A 293 0.46 -4.37 4.97
N ILE A 294 -0.10 -3.23 4.59
CA ILE A 294 -0.31 -2.84 3.20
C ILE A 294 0.84 -1.93 2.75
N ASN A 295 1.33 -2.19 1.54
CA ASN A 295 2.28 -1.34 0.85
C ASN A 295 1.74 -0.97 -0.54
N ILE A 296 1.58 0.32 -0.81
CA ILE A 296 1.13 0.83 -2.10
C ILE A 296 2.34 1.45 -2.79
N THR A 297 2.71 0.95 -3.96
CA THR A 297 3.78 1.53 -4.78
C THR A 297 3.25 2.09 -6.09
N PHE A 298 3.26 3.41 -6.20
CA PHE A 298 2.98 4.13 -7.44
C PHE A 298 4.23 4.25 -8.29
N ARG A 299 4.07 4.03 -9.59
CA ARG A 299 5.12 4.04 -10.61
C ARG A 299 4.63 4.70 -11.89
N ARG A 300 5.57 5.01 -12.77
CA ARG A 300 5.29 5.47 -14.13
C ARG A 300 5.75 4.42 -15.15
N ALA A 301 4.80 3.70 -15.71
CA ALA A 301 5.00 2.83 -16.86
C ALA A 301 5.10 3.68 -18.14
N MET A 302 6.23 3.56 -18.83
CA MET A 302 6.65 4.32 -20.01
C MET A 302 6.43 3.58 -21.33
N ALA A 303 6.21 2.27 -21.29
CA ALA A 303 6.02 1.46 -22.48
C ALA A 303 5.12 0.25 -22.18
N ARG A 304 4.37 -0.18 -23.20
CA ARG A 304 3.53 -1.38 -23.17
C ARG A 304 4.32 -2.64 -22.85
N ALA A 305 5.44 -2.84 -23.54
CA ALA A 305 6.24 -4.04 -23.41
C ALA A 305 6.84 -4.18 -22.01
N GLY A 306 6.52 -5.27 -21.33
CA GLY A 306 6.93 -5.57 -19.96
C GLY A 306 5.81 -5.42 -18.93
N THR A 307 4.76 -4.65 -19.24
CA THR A 307 3.60 -4.50 -18.33
C THR A 307 2.85 -5.82 -18.13
N GLU A 308 2.79 -6.67 -19.17
CA GLU A 308 2.16 -7.99 -19.13
C GLU A 308 2.86 -8.93 -18.16
N ASN A 309 4.20 -8.86 -18.10
CA ASN A 309 4.98 -9.66 -17.15
C ASN A 309 4.71 -9.18 -15.73
N TYR A 310 4.58 -7.87 -15.55
CA TYR A 310 4.27 -7.29 -14.26
C TYR A 310 2.90 -7.73 -13.74
N TYR A 311 1.87 -7.75 -14.61
CA TYR A 311 0.57 -8.32 -14.27
C TYR A 311 0.65 -9.83 -14.01
N ASN A 312 1.40 -10.58 -14.82
CA ASN A 312 1.60 -12.01 -14.59
C ASN A 312 2.21 -12.31 -13.21
N TYR A 313 3.26 -11.58 -12.81
CA TYR A 313 3.97 -11.84 -11.55
C TYR A 313 3.18 -11.41 -10.30
N ASN A 314 2.21 -10.50 -10.43
CA ASN A 314 1.49 -9.92 -9.29
C ASN A 314 -0.02 -10.23 -9.27
N VAL A 315 -0.58 -10.76 -10.36
CA VAL A 315 -1.97 -11.23 -10.44
C VAL A 315 -2.00 -12.68 -10.91
N GLY A 316 -1.29 -12.97 -12.01
CA GLY A 316 -1.23 -14.31 -12.60
C GLY A 316 -2.60 -14.80 -13.07
N THR A 317 -2.80 -16.12 -13.03
CA THR A 317 -4.07 -16.79 -13.36
C THR A 317 -4.72 -17.45 -12.14
N GLY A 318 -4.27 -17.08 -10.94
CA GLY A 318 -4.76 -17.64 -9.69
C GLY A 318 -6.16 -17.12 -9.32
N ILE A 319 -6.77 -17.76 -8.33
CA ILE A 319 -8.04 -17.31 -7.76
C ILE A 319 -7.88 -15.97 -7.03
N VAL A 320 -8.98 -15.24 -6.93
CA VAL A 320 -9.07 -13.98 -6.18
C VAL A 320 -9.24 -14.29 -4.70
N TYR A 321 -8.58 -13.51 -3.85
CA TYR A 321 -8.77 -13.50 -2.40
C TYR A 321 -9.33 -12.15 -1.96
N LYS A 322 -10.21 -12.19 -0.95
CA LYS A 322 -10.73 -11.01 -0.26
C LYS A 322 -10.56 -11.22 1.25
N TRP A 323 -10.34 -10.13 1.99
CA TRP A 323 -10.24 -10.20 3.45
C TRP A 323 -11.60 -10.54 4.07
N ASP A 324 -11.62 -11.54 4.94
CA ASP A 324 -12.76 -11.88 5.77
C ASP A 324 -12.56 -11.26 7.16
N GLY A 325 -13.36 -10.24 7.48
CA GLY A 325 -13.24 -9.52 8.75
C GLY A 325 -13.57 -10.36 9.99
N ASN A 326 -14.42 -11.38 9.86
CA ASN A 326 -14.82 -12.25 10.96
C ASN A 326 -13.75 -13.30 11.24
N ALA A 327 -13.23 -13.93 10.19
CA ALA A 327 -12.16 -14.94 10.30
C ALA A 327 -10.77 -14.31 10.46
N ARG A 328 -10.64 -13.01 10.17
CA ARG A 328 -9.38 -12.24 10.23
C ARG A 328 -8.28 -12.85 9.36
N GLU A 329 -8.66 -13.28 8.16
CA GLU A 329 -7.75 -13.88 7.19
C GLU A 329 -8.18 -13.57 5.74
N MET A 330 -7.27 -13.76 4.79
CA MET A 330 -7.60 -13.72 3.37
C MET A 330 -8.25 -15.03 2.95
N LYS A 331 -9.47 -14.97 2.42
CA LYS A 331 -10.18 -16.14 1.90
C LYS A 331 -10.36 -16.08 0.39
N PRO A 332 -10.40 -17.23 -0.30
CA PRO A 332 -10.87 -17.29 -1.67
C PRO A 332 -12.21 -16.56 -1.82
N TRP A 333 -12.24 -15.55 -2.67
CA TRP A 333 -13.46 -14.85 -3.00
C TRP A 333 -14.31 -15.76 -3.91
N LYS A 334 -15.57 -15.94 -3.52
CA LYS A 334 -16.58 -16.65 -4.32
C LYS A 334 -17.60 -15.60 -4.74
N ALA A 335 -17.78 -15.48 -6.05
CA ALA A 335 -18.70 -14.53 -6.67
C ALA A 335 -20.15 -14.78 -6.25
#